data_AF-A0A395YHD4-F1
#
_entry.id   AF-A0A395YHD4-F1
#
_cell.length_a   1.000
_cell.length_b   1.000
_cell.length_c   1.000
_cell.angle_alpha   90.00
_cell.angle_beta   90.00
_cell.angle_gamma   90.00
#
_symmetry.space_group_name_H-M   'P 1'
#
loop_
_entity.id
_entity.type
_entity.pdbx_description
1 polymer ?
#
loop_
_entity_poly.entity_id
_entity_poly.type
_entity_poly.pdbx_seq_one_letter_code
_entity_poly.pdbx_strand_id
1 'polypeptide(L)'
;MLGYYKDILGGEGMRTIIKNILTLTAAVCMAVSSFTAAFAGEWAQDENGWRYMDDGDLYSANEWQCINDKYYYFNDDGYMLSNMITPDEYWIGNDGYWISDSYIDQEAMAEKSLNGSLIVFDKCSHQMELWVNGERIYSCLGIAGALQGDKDVEGDCKTPVGEFYVCSKNANSQYHKALGLSYPNIEDAERGIAQGLITEAQYKKIVRAIQNGSKPDWYTPLGGEIMIHGKRGCADGTRGCIGILDSDIDYIWNFVTMGTKVIIQEQ
;
A
#
# COMPACT_ATOMS: atom_id res chain seq x y z
N MET A 1 -7.19 92.91 -28.80
CA MET A 1 -6.28 93.51 -29.81
C MET A 1 -5.53 92.37 -30.47
N LEU A 2 -5.92 92.00 -31.70
CA LEU A 2 -5.15 92.34 -32.93
C LEU A 2 -3.72 91.77 -32.80
N GLY A 3 -3.34 90.65 -33.41
CA GLY A 3 -3.51 90.27 -34.81
C GLY A 3 -2.13 89.87 -35.35
N TYR A 4 -2.10 89.40 -36.60
CA TYR A 4 -0.93 89.18 -37.48
C TYR A 4 -0.32 87.77 -37.58
N TYR A 5 -0.96 86.99 -38.44
CA TYR A 5 -0.30 86.30 -39.56
C TYR A 5 0.58 87.29 -40.35
N LYS A 6 1.80 86.91 -40.74
CA LYS A 6 2.13 86.43 -42.10
C LYS A 6 3.65 86.26 -42.27
N ASP A 7 4.00 85.46 -43.28
CA ASP A 7 5.21 85.52 -44.12
C ASP A 7 6.40 84.61 -43.76
N ILE A 8 7.09 83.90 -44.67
CA ILE A 8 6.86 83.51 -46.09
C ILE A 8 8.06 82.60 -46.51
N LEU A 9 7.83 81.66 -47.44
CA LEU A 9 8.79 80.99 -48.36
C LEU A 9 9.85 80.02 -47.76
N GLY A 10 10.16 78.87 -48.38
CA GLY A 10 9.76 78.34 -49.68
C GLY A 10 10.54 77.07 -50.05
N GLY A 11 10.09 76.43 -51.13
CA GLY A 11 10.80 75.38 -51.88
C GLY A 11 10.67 73.98 -51.26
N GLU A 12 10.29 72.90 -51.93
CA GLU A 12 10.09 72.60 -53.35
C GLU A 12 9.16 71.36 -53.46
N GLY A 13 8.52 71.17 -54.62
CA GLY A 13 8.43 69.82 -55.19
C GLY A 13 7.24 68.91 -54.85
N MET A 14 6.01 69.43 -54.80
CA MET A 14 4.82 68.58 -54.93
C MET A 14 4.61 68.22 -56.40
N ARG A 15 4.77 66.92 -56.74
CA ARG A 15 4.27 66.15 -57.92
C ARG A 15 5.35 65.09 -58.27
N THR A 16 5.17 63.77 -58.24
CA THR A 16 4.02 62.97 -58.68
C THR A 16 4.42 61.47 -58.61
N ILE A 17 3.58 60.61 -58.01
CA ILE A 17 3.25 59.21 -58.41
C ILE A 17 4.19 58.02 -58.03
N ILE A 18 3.61 57.13 -57.20
CA ILE A 18 3.72 55.64 -57.14
C ILE A 18 4.99 54.97 -56.52
N LYS A 19 4.86 54.49 -55.26
CA LYS A 19 5.13 53.12 -54.74
C LYS A 19 5.66 53.08 -53.28
N ASN A 20 4.84 52.49 -52.41
CA ASN A 20 5.13 51.59 -51.27
C ASN A 20 5.89 52.07 -50.00
N ILE A 21 5.44 51.46 -48.88
CA ILE A 21 6.09 51.22 -47.57
C ILE A 21 5.77 52.28 -46.47
N LEU A 22 4.70 52.12 -45.67
CA LEU A 22 4.62 51.38 -44.37
C LEU A 22 5.80 51.71 -43.43
N THR A 23 5.62 52.47 -42.35
CA THR A 23 5.07 51.94 -41.09
C THR A 23 4.90 53.06 -40.06
N LEU A 24 3.85 52.93 -39.25
CA LEU A 24 3.45 53.78 -38.14
C LEU A 24 3.91 53.10 -36.84
N THR A 25 4.74 53.73 -36.00
CA THR A 25 5.06 53.20 -34.67
C THR A 25 4.27 53.96 -33.61
N ALA A 26 3.21 53.30 -33.11
CA ALA A 26 2.54 53.67 -31.86
C ALA A 26 3.14 52.84 -30.71
N ALA A 27 3.43 53.51 -29.61
CA ALA A 27 3.94 52.92 -28.37
C ALA A 27 2.92 51.93 -27.77
N VAL A 28 3.38 50.72 -27.46
CA VAL A 28 2.71 49.79 -26.55
C VAL A 28 3.70 49.48 -25.44
N CYS A 29 3.39 49.95 -24.22
CA CYS A 29 3.99 49.43 -23.00
C CYS A 29 3.62 47.94 -22.89
N MET A 30 4.48 47.04 -23.34
CA MET A 30 4.40 45.64 -22.96
C MET A 30 4.89 45.54 -21.52
N ALA A 31 3.96 45.57 -20.57
CA ALA A 31 4.20 44.91 -19.29
C ALA A 31 4.48 43.45 -19.62
N VAL A 32 5.75 43.05 -19.54
CA VAL A 32 6.10 41.63 -19.55
C VAL A 32 5.62 41.11 -18.20
N SER A 33 4.37 40.67 -18.12
CA SER A 33 3.96 39.74 -17.09
C SER A 33 4.78 38.49 -17.34
N SER A 34 5.91 38.36 -16.65
CA SER A 34 6.67 37.14 -16.60
C SER A 34 5.72 36.04 -16.12
N PHE A 35 5.25 35.22 -17.05
CA PHE A 35 4.70 33.93 -16.73
C PHE A 35 5.85 33.15 -16.11
N THR A 36 5.89 33.06 -14.79
CA THR A 36 6.59 31.95 -14.17
C THR A 36 5.80 30.72 -14.61
N ALA A 37 6.40 29.88 -15.45
CA ALA A 37 5.94 28.51 -15.51
C ALA A 37 5.96 28.01 -14.06
N ALA A 38 4.81 27.61 -13.52
CA ALA A 38 4.83 26.73 -12.38
C ALA A 38 5.47 25.45 -12.94
N PHE A 39 6.74 25.24 -12.62
CA PHE A 39 7.33 23.92 -12.81
C PHE A 39 6.50 23.01 -11.91
N ALA A 40 5.91 21.96 -12.47
CA ALA A 40 5.41 20.88 -11.66
C ALA A 40 6.61 19.99 -11.39
N GLY A 41 6.88 19.64 -10.14
CA GLY A 41 8.01 18.79 -9.79
C GLY A 41 8.13 17.52 -10.65
N GLU A 42 9.37 17.07 -10.85
CA GLU A 42 9.73 16.06 -11.85
C GLU A 42 10.18 14.74 -11.19
N TRP A 43 9.73 13.61 -11.75
CA TRP A 43 10.21 12.29 -11.37
C TRP A 43 11.53 11.97 -12.07
N ALA A 44 12.48 11.40 -11.32
CA ALA A 44 13.72 10.85 -11.83
C ALA A 44 13.91 9.42 -11.33
N GLN A 45 14.60 8.58 -12.12
CA GLN A 45 14.90 7.20 -11.74
C GLN A 45 16.36 6.86 -12.06
N ASP A 46 17.02 6.18 -11.14
CA ASP A 46 18.35 5.60 -11.33
C ASP A 46 18.39 4.13 -10.83
N GLU A 47 19.59 3.58 -10.66
CA GLU A 47 19.79 2.20 -10.20
C GLU A 47 19.33 1.93 -8.75
N ASN A 48 19.21 2.97 -7.93
CA ASN A 48 18.80 2.86 -6.53
C ASN A 48 17.29 3.08 -6.35
N GLY A 49 16.62 3.72 -7.31
CA GLY A 49 15.15 3.83 -7.31
C GLY A 49 14.62 5.13 -7.90
N TRP A 50 13.38 5.45 -7.52
CA TRP A 50 12.69 6.67 -7.93
C TRP A 50 12.97 7.81 -6.96
N ARG A 51 13.12 9.03 -7.49
CA ARG A 51 13.26 10.28 -6.73
C ARG A 51 12.30 11.31 -7.31
N TYR A 52 11.94 12.30 -6.51
CA TYR A 52 11.09 13.41 -6.94
C TYR A 52 11.78 14.73 -6.62
N MET A 53 11.86 15.60 -7.62
CA MET A 53 12.38 16.96 -7.47
C MET A 53 11.21 17.92 -7.39
N ASP A 54 11.10 18.67 -6.30
CA ASP A 54 10.03 19.65 -6.12
C ASP A 54 10.36 20.98 -6.83
N ASP A 55 9.43 21.93 -6.75
CA ASP A 55 9.55 23.25 -7.36
C ASP A 55 10.73 24.09 -6.82
N GLY A 56 11.42 23.61 -5.77
CA GLY A 56 12.61 24.21 -5.16
C GLY A 56 13.95 23.76 -5.75
N ASP A 57 13.92 22.97 -6.84
CA ASP A 57 15.10 22.36 -7.47
C ASP A 57 15.89 21.42 -6.52
N LEU A 58 15.22 20.90 -5.49
CA LEU A 58 15.78 19.95 -4.53
C LEU A 58 14.98 18.64 -4.55
N TYR A 59 15.69 17.52 -4.37
CA TYR A 59 15.04 16.23 -4.24
C TYR A 59 14.39 16.08 -2.87
N SER A 60 13.15 15.62 -2.85
CA SER A 60 12.43 15.26 -1.62
C SER A 60 13.18 14.17 -0.87
N ALA A 61 13.36 14.36 0.43
CA ALA A 61 14.08 13.41 1.28
C ALA A 61 13.55 13.45 2.72
N ASN A 62 13.38 12.26 3.30
CA ASN A 62 12.80 12.03 4.63
C ASN A 62 11.44 12.70 4.84
N GLU A 63 10.55 12.59 3.85
CA GLU A 63 9.28 13.29 3.89
C GLU A 63 8.21 12.63 3.02
N TRP A 64 6.97 13.02 3.31
CA TRP A 64 5.80 12.73 2.49
C TRP A 64 5.64 13.77 1.39
N GLN A 65 5.33 13.31 0.17
CA GLN A 65 4.95 14.16 -0.95
C GLN A 65 3.61 13.73 -1.51
N CYS A 66 2.71 14.70 -1.72
CA CYS A 66 1.44 14.48 -2.41
C CYS A 66 1.61 14.83 -3.89
N ILE A 67 1.57 13.82 -4.75
CA ILE A 67 1.83 13.95 -6.19
C ILE A 67 0.65 13.31 -6.93
N ASN A 68 -0.12 14.11 -7.67
CA ASN A 68 -1.32 13.67 -8.39
C ASN A 68 -2.31 12.91 -7.48
N ASP A 69 -2.65 13.50 -6.32
CA ASP A 69 -3.58 12.96 -5.31
C ASP A 69 -3.14 11.63 -4.66
N LYS A 70 -1.85 11.28 -4.79
CA LYS A 70 -1.24 10.11 -4.15
C LYS A 70 -0.11 10.53 -3.24
N TYR A 71 0.02 9.85 -2.11
CA TYR A 71 1.05 10.13 -1.11
C TYR A 71 2.20 9.16 -1.23
N TYR A 72 3.40 9.68 -1.40
CA TYR A 72 4.65 8.93 -1.53
C TYR A 72 5.58 9.31 -0.38
N TYR A 73 6.31 8.35 0.18
CA TYR A 73 7.34 8.62 1.19
C TYR A 73 8.73 8.48 0.57
N PHE A 74 9.58 9.47 0.79
CA PHE A 74 10.99 9.46 0.37
C PHE A 74 11.89 9.26 1.58
N ASN A 75 12.85 8.33 1.48
CA ASN A 75 13.81 8.07 2.55
C ASN A 75 14.85 9.20 2.70
N ASP A 76 15.77 9.06 3.65
CA ASP A 76 16.82 10.05 3.93
C ASP A 76 17.74 10.35 2.73
N ASP A 77 17.90 9.39 1.81
CA ASP A 77 18.68 9.55 0.57
C ASP A 77 17.84 10.16 -0.57
N GLY A 78 16.55 10.39 -0.33
CA GLY A 78 15.59 10.94 -1.27
C GLY A 78 15.07 9.95 -2.31
N TYR A 79 15.08 8.65 -1.98
CA TYR A 79 14.47 7.60 -2.79
C TYR A 79 13.09 7.22 -2.25
N MET A 80 12.14 7.09 -3.17
CA MET A 80 10.77 6.66 -2.90
C MET A 80 10.77 5.25 -2.33
N LEU A 81 10.10 5.07 -1.20
CA LEU A 81 9.84 3.74 -0.65
C LEU A 81 8.82 3.00 -1.50
N SER A 82 8.90 1.67 -1.54
CA SER A 82 7.89 0.81 -2.16
C SER A 82 7.81 -0.54 -1.45
N ASN A 83 6.60 -1.11 -1.36
CA ASN A 83 6.32 -2.41 -0.76
C ASN A 83 6.91 -2.57 0.67
N MET A 84 6.74 -1.56 1.51
CA MET A 84 7.30 -1.54 2.86
C MET A 84 6.55 -0.60 3.80
N ILE A 85 6.81 -0.73 5.10
CA ILE A 85 6.26 0.17 6.13
C ILE A 85 7.19 1.39 6.27
N THR A 86 6.61 2.60 6.28
CA THR A 86 7.33 3.85 6.54
C THR A 86 7.77 3.95 8.01
N PRO A 87 8.76 4.79 8.35
CA PRO A 87 9.20 4.99 9.74
C PRO A 87 8.09 5.45 10.70
N ASP A 88 7.06 6.10 10.16
CA ASP A 88 5.88 6.59 10.87
C ASP A 88 4.65 5.67 10.74
N GLU A 89 4.86 4.40 10.39
CA GLU A 89 3.88 3.31 10.48
C GLU A 89 2.74 3.32 9.44
N TYR A 90 3.06 3.66 8.19
CA TYR A 90 2.14 3.54 7.05
C TYR A 90 2.64 2.51 6.03
N TRP A 91 1.71 1.75 5.43
CA TRP A 91 2.05 0.79 4.39
C TRP A 91 2.12 1.45 3.01
N ILE A 92 3.26 1.30 2.34
CA ILE A 92 3.46 1.75 0.96
C ILE A 92 3.33 0.57 0.02
N GLY A 93 2.45 0.71 -0.99
CA GLY A 93 2.23 -0.30 -2.01
C GLY A 93 3.44 -0.53 -2.93
N ASN A 94 3.34 -1.52 -3.81
CA ASN A 94 4.40 -1.87 -4.76
C ASN A 94 4.70 -0.74 -5.78
N ASP A 95 3.72 0.11 -6.05
CA ASP A 95 3.79 1.30 -6.90
C ASP A 95 4.18 2.58 -6.13
N GLY A 96 4.53 2.45 -4.84
CA GLY A 96 5.19 3.50 -4.07
C GLY A 96 4.27 4.48 -3.36
N TYR A 97 2.95 4.40 -3.56
CA TYR A 97 2.02 5.26 -2.81
C TYR A 97 1.42 4.55 -1.60
N TRP A 98 1.05 5.34 -0.61
CA TRP A 98 0.37 4.91 0.60
C TRP A 98 -1.01 4.33 0.30
N ILE A 99 -1.27 3.13 0.82
CA ILE A 99 -2.58 2.50 0.82
C ILE A 99 -3.32 2.96 2.08
N SER A 100 -4.23 3.93 1.92
CA SER A 100 -4.93 4.57 3.05
C SER A 100 -6.12 3.79 3.58
N ASP A 101 -6.73 2.96 2.73
CA ASP A 101 -7.96 2.25 3.05
C ASP A 101 -7.69 0.75 3.22
N SER A 102 -8.29 0.18 4.26
CA SER A 102 -8.40 -1.27 4.37
C SER A 102 -9.52 -1.76 3.46
N TYR A 103 -9.27 -2.81 2.67
CA TYR A 103 -10.29 -3.49 1.87
C TYR A 103 -11.17 -4.45 2.69
N ILE A 104 -11.16 -4.32 4.03
CA ILE A 104 -11.95 -5.15 4.94
C ILE A 104 -13.38 -4.60 5.04
N ASP A 105 -14.35 -5.41 4.62
CA ASP A 105 -15.78 -5.12 4.76
C ASP A 105 -16.20 -5.09 6.24
N GLN A 106 -16.37 -3.87 6.76
CA GLN A 106 -16.67 -3.62 8.16
C GLN A 106 -18.01 -4.21 8.60
N GLU A 107 -19.04 -4.16 7.75
CA GLU A 107 -20.36 -4.70 8.08
C GLU A 107 -20.32 -6.23 8.14
N ALA A 108 -19.65 -6.85 7.17
CA ALA A 108 -19.49 -8.30 7.15
C ALA A 108 -18.66 -8.82 8.34
N MET A 109 -17.60 -8.12 8.74
CA MET A 109 -16.77 -8.53 9.88
C MET A 109 -17.46 -8.30 11.23
N ALA A 110 -18.31 -7.28 11.33
CA ALA A 110 -19.20 -7.10 12.48
C ALA A 110 -20.13 -8.32 12.63
N GLU A 111 -20.81 -8.75 11.57
CA GLU A 111 -21.70 -9.92 11.62
C GLU A 111 -20.94 -11.21 11.98
N LYS A 112 -19.80 -11.47 11.31
CA LYS A 112 -19.00 -12.68 11.51
C LYS A 112 -18.38 -12.78 12.91
N SER A 113 -18.24 -11.66 13.62
CA SER A 113 -17.67 -11.59 14.97
C SER A 113 -18.70 -11.54 16.10
N LEU A 114 -20.01 -11.66 15.80
CA LEU A 114 -21.04 -11.71 16.85
C LEU A 114 -20.80 -12.87 17.83
N ASN A 115 -20.88 -12.56 19.13
CA ASN A 115 -20.70 -13.51 20.24
C ASN A 115 -19.31 -14.18 20.30
N GLY A 116 -18.27 -13.52 19.79
CA GLY A 116 -16.92 -14.03 19.85
C GLY A 116 -15.87 -13.04 19.39
N SER A 117 -14.67 -13.56 19.15
CA SER A 117 -13.55 -12.79 18.59
C SER A 117 -13.26 -13.29 17.17
N LEU A 118 -12.82 -12.36 16.32
CA LEU A 118 -12.40 -12.62 14.96
C LEU A 118 -11.17 -11.77 14.65
N ILE A 119 -10.13 -12.40 14.10
CA ILE A 119 -9.01 -11.68 13.47
C ILE A 119 -9.25 -11.65 11.97
N VAL A 120 -9.02 -10.50 11.35
CA VAL A 120 -9.08 -10.33 9.90
C VAL A 120 -7.77 -9.76 9.44
N PHE A 121 -7.18 -10.31 8.38
CA PHE A 121 -5.98 -9.77 7.77
C PHE A 121 -6.17 -9.64 6.26
N ASP A 122 -5.94 -8.45 5.74
CA ASP A 122 -5.95 -8.16 4.32
C ASP A 122 -4.52 -8.07 3.80
N LYS A 123 -4.18 -8.97 2.87
CA LYS A 123 -2.82 -9.08 2.33
C LYS A 123 -2.41 -7.88 1.48
N CYS A 124 -3.35 -7.20 0.83
CA CYS A 124 -3.05 -6.10 -0.09
C CYS A 124 -2.76 -4.79 0.66
N SER A 125 -3.63 -4.44 1.61
CA SER A 125 -3.49 -3.25 2.47
C SER A 125 -2.57 -3.49 3.66
N HIS A 126 -2.16 -4.74 3.92
CA HIS A 126 -1.39 -5.14 5.10
C HIS A 126 -2.09 -4.83 6.44
N GLN A 127 -3.40 -4.56 6.41
CA GLN A 127 -4.19 -4.25 7.58
C GLN A 127 -4.62 -5.54 8.30
N MET A 128 -4.35 -5.60 9.61
CA MET A 128 -4.96 -6.56 10.53
C MET A 128 -5.96 -5.85 11.43
N GLU A 129 -7.15 -6.45 11.61
CA GLU A 129 -8.18 -5.98 12.52
C GLU A 129 -8.56 -7.07 13.52
N LEU A 130 -8.87 -6.65 14.75
CA LEU A 130 -9.48 -7.49 15.78
C LEU A 130 -10.90 -7.02 16.04
N TRP A 131 -11.82 -7.96 15.88
CA TRP A 131 -13.24 -7.77 16.09
C TRP A 131 -13.71 -8.59 17.28
N VAL A 132 -14.53 -7.99 18.14
CA VAL A 132 -15.12 -8.65 19.30
C VAL A 132 -16.59 -8.25 19.41
N ASN A 133 -17.49 -9.24 19.39
CA ASN A 133 -18.93 -9.05 19.53
C ASN A 133 -19.54 -8.01 18.56
N GLY A 134 -19.07 -7.98 17.31
CA GLY A 134 -19.56 -7.04 16.30
C GLY A 134 -18.86 -5.69 16.26
N GLU A 135 -17.89 -5.43 17.14
CA GLU A 135 -17.15 -4.17 17.16
C GLU A 135 -15.67 -4.39 16.81
N ARG A 136 -15.13 -3.55 15.94
CA ARG A 136 -13.68 -3.47 15.71
C ARG A 136 -13.02 -2.78 16.89
N ILE A 137 -12.30 -3.53 17.71
CA ILE A 137 -11.67 -3.02 18.93
C ILE A 137 -10.18 -2.72 18.76
N TYR A 138 -9.58 -3.13 17.64
CA TYR A 138 -8.16 -2.91 17.36
C TYR A 138 -7.87 -3.00 15.86
N SER A 139 -6.82 -2.28 15.43
CA SER A 139 -6.30 -2.30 14.08
C SER A 139 -4.80 -2.05 14.10
N CYS A 140 -4.02 -2.81 13.32
CA CYS A 140 -2.57 -2.64 13.18
C CYS A 140 -2.08 -3.15 11.82
N LEU A 141 -0.82 -2.83 11.46
CA LEU A 141 -0.19 -3.34 10.23
C LEU A 141 0.52 -4.68 10.48
N GLY A 142 0.40 -5.59 9.52
CA GLY A 142 1.11 -6.86 9.50
C GLY A 142 1.93 -7.06 8.22
N ILE A 143 2.93 -7.93 8.26
CA ILE A 143 3.73 -8.33 7.09
C ILE A 143 3.38 -9.77 6.73
N ALA A 144 2.86 -9.96 5.51
CA ALA A 144 2.51 -11.26 4.93
C ALA A 144 3.76 -12.02 4.41
N GLY A 145 3.53 -13.17 3.80
CA GLY A 145 4.53 -13.92 3.04
C GLY A 145 5.11 -13.11 1.87
N ALA A 146 6.35 -13.41 1.50
CA ALA A 146 7.08 -12.67 0.47
C ALA A 146 6.47 -12.76 -0.94
N LEU A 147 5.66 -13.79 -1.23
CA LEU A 147 5.01 -13.95 -2.52
C LEU A 147 3.49 -13.72 -2.42
N GLN A 148 2.94 -13.09 -3.45
CA GLN A 148 1.50 -12.86 -3.61
C GLN A 148 0.72 -14.12 -3.98
N GLY A 149 -0.60 -14.07 -3.83
CA GLY A 149 -1.51 -15.16 -4.14
C GLY A 149 -1.69 -16.15 -3.00
N ASP A 150 -2.67 -17.03 -3.14
CA ASP A 150 -2.95 -18.08 -2.16
C ASP A 150 -1.83 -19.13 -2.10
N LYS A 151 -1.65 -19.71 -0.92
CA LYS A 151 -0.63 -20.71 -0.61
C LYS A 151 -0.98 -22.06 -1.22
N ASP A 152 -0.09 -22.60 -2.06
CA ASP A 152 -0.31 -23.85 -2.79
C ASP A 152 0.44 -25.03 -2.15
N VAL A 153 1.70 -24.80 -1.75
CA VAL A 153 2.62 -25.87 -1.33
C VAL A 153 3.57 -25.41 -0.22
N GLU A 154 4.14 -26.37 0.49
CA GLU A 154 5.20 -26.11 1.46
C GLU A 154 6.37 -25.33 0.81
N GLY A 155 6.80 -24.25 1.47
CA GLY A 155 7.97 -23.48 1.04
C GLY A 155 7.75 -22.45 -0.06
N ASP A 156 6.52 -22.24 -0.55
CA ASP A 156 6.21 -21.21 -1.56
C ASP A 156 6.25 -19.76 -1.04
N CYS A 157 6.51 -19.55 0.25
CA CYS A 157 6.57 -18.23 0.90
C CYS A 157 5.30 -17.38 0.76
N LYS A 158 4.14 -18.00 0.52
CA LYS A 158 2.84 -17.30 0.47
C LYS A 158 2.09 -17.43 1.78
N THR A 159 1.36 -16.39 2.16
CA THR A 159 0.34 -16.46 3.22
C THR A 159 -0.97 -16.95 2.60
N PRO A 160 -1.62 -17.99 3.18
CA PRO A 160 -2.84 -18.54 2.62
C PRO A 160 -4.00 -17.55 2.69
N VAL A 161 -4.96 -17.70 1.79
CA VAL A 161 -6.22 -16.96 1.74
C VAL A 161 -7.35 -17.90 2.12
N GLY A 162 -8.29 -17.43 2.93
CA GLY A 162 -9.46 -18.20 3.36
C GLY A 162 -9.79 -18.04 4.83
N GLU A 163 -10.67 -18.92 5.31
CA GLU A 163 -11.09 -18.97 6.71
C GLU A 163 -10.31 -20.04 7.50
N PHE A 164 -9.79 -19.62 8.65
CA PHE A 164 -9.00 -20.44 9.56
C PHE A 164 -9.44 -20.19 11.02
N TYR A 165 -8.78 -20.88 11.95
CA TYR A 165 -8.89 -20.60 13.37
C TYR A 165 -7.55 -20.81 14.07
N VAL A 166 -7.42 -20.19 15.24
CA VAL A 166 -6.26 -20.37 16.12
C VAL A 166 -6.27 -21.80 16.69
N CYS A 167 -5.34 -22.62 16.21
CA CYS A 167 -5.18 -24.03 16.59
C CYS A 167 -3.93 -24.28 17.45
N SER A 168 -3.17 -23.24 17.78
CA SER A 168 -2.05 -23.25 18.73
C SER A 168 -1.81 -21.86 19.32
N LYS A 169 -1.35 -21.79 20.57
CA LYS A 169 -0.89 -20.56 21.22
C LYS A 169 0.45 -20.81 21.92
N ASN A 170 1.48 -20.04 21.55
CA ASN A 170 2.80 -20.09 22.20
C ASN A 170 3.18 -18.70 22.76
N ALA A 171 3.12 -18.57 24.09
CA ALA A 171 3.49 -17.33 24.79
C ALA A 171 5.01 -17.13 24.94
N ASN A 172 5.81 -18.19 24.73
CA ASN A 172 7.27 -18.19 24.86
C ASN A 172 7.92 -18.41 23.49
N SER A 173 7.36 -17.79 22.46
CA SER A 173 7.89 -17.90 21.10
C SER A 173 9.22 -17.18 21.00
N GLN A 174 10.13 -17.68 20.17
CA GLN A 174 11.32 -16.91 19.78
C GLN A 174 10.95 -15.61 19.03
N TYR A 175 9.72 -15.51 18.53
CA TYR A 175 9.11 -14.33 17.92
C TYR A 175 8.19 -13.57 18.88
N HIS A 176 8.56 -13.49 20.17
CA HIS A 176 7.77 -12.90 21.26
C HIS A 176 6.54 -13.74 21.63
N LYS A 177 5.51 -13.75 20.78
CA LYS A 177 4.32 -14.60 20.88
C LYS A 177 3.97 -15.18 19.51
N ALA A 178 3.26 -16.31 19.48
CA ALA A 178 2.78 -16.89 18.23
C ALA A 178 1.40 -17.55 18.38
N LEU A 179 0.49 -17.25 17.46
CA LEU A 179 -0.81 -17.88 17.27
C LEU A 179 -0.76 -18.74 16.01
N GLY A 180 -0.92 -20.06 16.12
CA GLY A 180 -0.88 -20.95 14.97
C GLY A 180 -2.25 -21.12 14.33
N LEU A 181 -2.29 -21.11 13.00
CA LEU A 181 -3.51 -21.18 12.22
C LEU A 181 -3.82 -22.59 11.75
N SER A 182 -5.11 -22.89 11.60
CA SER A 182 -5.61 -24.17 11.07
C SER A 182 -5.43 -24.31 9.55
N TYR A 183 -4.34 -23.79 8.98
CA TYR A 183 -3.93 -24.10 7.61
C TYR A 183 -3.24 -25.47 7.59
N PRO A 184 -3.49 -26.35 6.62
CA PRO A 184 -4.47 -26.21 5.54
C PRO A 184 -5.91 -26.40 6.03
N ASN A 185 -6.86 -25.65 5.45
CA ASN A 185 -8.29 -25.85 5.64
C ASN A 185 -8.85 -26.97 4.72
N ILE A 186 -10.17 -27.14 4.66
CA ILE A 186 -10.79 -28.17 3.81
C ILE A 186 -10.61 -27.86 2.32
N GLU A 187 -10.78 -26.62 1.90
CA GLU A 187 -10.64 -26.19 0.50
C GLU A 187 -9.20 -26.37 0.01
N ASP A 188 -8.21 -26.05 0.86
CA ASP A 188 -6.80 -26.32 0.61
C ASP A 188 -6.53 -27.82 0.42
N ALA A 189 -7.15 -28.67 1.25
CA ALA A 189 -7.00 -30.12 1.15
C ALA A 189 -7.68 -30.68 -0.12
N GLU A 190 -8.85 -30.16 -0.49
CA GLU A 190 -9.57 -30.49 -1.72
C GLU A 190 -8.74 -30.11 -2.97
N ARG A 191 -8.16 -28.90 -2.98
CA ARG A 191 -7.21 -28.48 -4.02
C ARG A 191 -6.00 -29.42 -4.07
N GLY A 192 -5.42 -29.72 -2.91
CA GLY A 192 -4.26 -30.58 -2.78
C GLY A 192 -4.46 -31.99 -3.36
N ILE A 193 -5.62 -32.61 -3.08
CA ILE A 193 -5.91 -33.95 -3.60
C ILE A 193 -6.24 -33.91 -5.10
N ALA A 194 -6.96 -32.88 -5.58
CA ALA A 194 -7.27 -32.72 -6.99
C ALA A 194 -6.01 -32.52 -7.85
N GLN A 195 -4.99 -31.88 -7.30
CA GLN A 195 -3.69 -31.66 -7.96
C GLN A 195 -2.70 -32.83 -7.76
N GLY A 196 -3.05 -33.85 -6.97
CA GLY A 196 -2.16 -34.96 -6.65
C GLY A 196 -0.99 -34.61 -5.73
N LEU A 197 -1.07 -33.47 -5.01
CA LEU A 197 -0.05 -33.03 -4.05
C LEU A 197 -0.11 -33.84 -2.75
N ILE A 198 -1.31 -34.23 -2.33
CA ILE A 198 -1.51 -35.05 -1.12
C ILE A 198 -2.23 -36.35 -1.43
N THR A 199 -2.03 -37.34 -0.57
CA THR A 199 -2.73 -38.62 -0.64
C THR A 199 -4.14 -38.53 -0.06
N GLU A 200 -5.02 -39.45 -0.48
CA GLU A 200 -6.35 -39.65 0.13
C GLU A 200 -6.31 -39.79 1.67
N ALA A 201 -5.25 -40.41 2.19
CA ALA A 201 -5.07 -40.57 3.63
C ALA A 201 -4.75 -39.25 4.34
N GLN A 202 -3.91 -38.39 3.74
CA GLN A 202 -3.62 -37.04 4.25
C GLN A 202 -4.85 -36.14 4.17
N TYR A 203 -5.55 -36.15 3.04
CA TYR A 203 -6.81 -35.44 2.85
C TYR A 203 -7.82 -35.76 3.97
N LYS A 204 -8.09 -37.05 4.20
CA LYS A 204 -9.01 -37.49 5.27
C LYS A 204 -8.56 -37.06 6.67
N LYS A 205 -7.26 -37.04 6.95
CA LYS A 205 -6.73 -36.56 8.23
C LYS A 205 -6.96 -35.06 8.41
N ILE A 206 -6.69 -34.25 7.39
CA ILE A 206 -6.92 -32.80 7.42
C ILE A 206 -8.41 -32.52 7.63
N VAL A 207 -9.29 -33.07 6.78
CA VAL A 207 -10.74 -32.86 6.89
C VAL A 207 -11.27 -33.26 8.27
N ARG A 208 -10.87 -34.42 8.78
CA ARG A 208 -11.28 -34.87 10.12
C ARG A 208 -10.78 -33.94 11.22
N ALA A 209 -9.54 -33.43 11.11
CA ALA A 209 -8.99 -32.52 12.11
C ALA A 209 -9.78 -31.20 12.13
N ILE A 210 -10.05 -30.61 10.96
CA ILE A 210 -10.82 -29.37 10.81
C ILE A 210 -12.26 -29.53 11.31
N GLN A 211 -12.95 -30.62 10.95
CA GLN A 211 -14.30 -30.92 11.43
C GLN A 211 -14.39 -31.05 12.96
N ASN A 212 -13.30 -31.45 13.62
CA ASN A 212 -13.21 -31.55 15.08
C ASN A 212 -12.69 -30.27 15.74
N GLY A 213 -12.44 -29.19 14.98
CA GLY A 213 -11.85 -27.95 15.51
C GLY A 213 -10.42 -28.12 16.05
N SER A 214 -9.68 -29.11 15.53
CA SER A 214 -8.33 -29.47 15.98
C SER A 214 -7.27 -29.18 14.93
N LYS A 215 -6.03 -28.94 15.38
CA LYS A 215 -4.88 -28.65 14.50
C LYS A 215 -4.75 -29.70 13.38
N PRO A 216 -4.79 -29.30 12.09
CA PRO A 216 -4.59 -30.21 10.98
C PRO A 216 -3.15 -30.74 10.93
N ASP A 217 -2.92 -31.74 10.08
CA ASP A 217 -1.58 -32.26 9.82
C ASP A 217 -0.77 -31.21 9.04
N TRP A 218 0.15 -30.55 9.73
CA TRP A 218 1.02 -29.52 9.16
C TRP A 218 2.17 -30.07 8.33
N TYR A 219 2.42 -31.38 8.39
CA TYR A 219 3.56 -32.02 7.74
C TYR A 219 3.11 -32.81 6.50
N THR A 220 2.38 -32.12 5.63
CA THR A 220 1.98 -32.60 4.30
C THR A 220 2.59 -31.69 3.23
N PRO A 221 2.63 -32.09 1.94
CA PRO A 221 3.12 -31.23 0.87
C PRO A 221 2.44 -29.85 0.72
N LEU A 222 1.25 -29.64 1.32
CA LEU A 222 0.61 -28.31 1.38
C LEU A 222 1.33 -27.37 2.37
N GLY A 223 2.06 -27.94 3.33
CA GLY A 223 2.69 -27.22 4.43
C GLY A 223 1.74 -27.00 5.60
N GLY A 224 2.18 -26.13 6.50
CA GLY A 224 1.54 -25.85 7.78
C GLY A 224 2.31 -24.77 8.52
N GLU A 225 2.19 -24.75 9.86
CA GLU A 225 2.94 -23.81 10.72
C GLU A 225 2.80 -22.33 10.30
N ILE A 226 1.65 -21.97 9.73
CA ILE A 226 1.29 -20.59 9.45
C ILE A 226 0.91 -19.94 10.79
N MET A 227 1.66 -18.92 11.18
CA MET A 227 1.49 -18.25 12.47
C MET A 227 1.23 -16.75 12.29
N ILE A 228 0.47 -16.16 13.22
CA ILE A 228 0.53 -14.73 13.52
C ILE A 228 1.52 -14.57 14.68
N HIS A 229 2.58 -13.79 14.52
CA HIS A 229 3.63 -13.66 15.53
C HIS A 229 4.14 -12.23 15.70
N GLY A 230 4.86 -11.97 16.81
CA GLY A 230 5.53 -10.69 17.07
C GLY A 230 6.79 -10.50 16.21
N LYS A 231 7.69 -9.59 16.59
CA LYS A 231 8.95 -9.29 15.86
C LYS A 231 8.74 -9.04 14.37
N ARG A 232 7.72 -8.26 14.02
CA ARG A 232 7.51 -7.79 12.64
C ARG A 232 8.77 -7.08 12.12
N GLY A 233 9.16 -7.39 10.89
CA GLY A 233 10.15 -6.61 10.13
C GLY A 233 9.55 -5.32 9.57
N CYS A 234 10.33 -4.55 8.83
CA CYS A 234 9.87 -3.32 8.16
C CYS A 234 9.77 -3.46 6.63
N ALA A 235 10.53 -4.38 6.05
CA ALA A 235 10.53 -4.78 4.65
C ALA A 235 10.95 -6.26 4.57
N ASP A 236 10.63 -6.93 3.46
CA ASP A 236 10.71 -8.37 3.21
C ASP A 236 9.63 -9.22 3.90
N GLY A 237 8.89 -9.99 3.10
CA GLY A 237 7.81 -10.85 3.57
C GLY A 237 8.31 -12.09 4.31
N THR A 238 7.44 -12.67 5.13
CA THR A 238 7.75 -13.90 5.86
C THR A 238 7.80 -15.11 4.91
N ARG A 239 8.01 -16.31 5.47
CA ARG A 239 7.88 -17.59 4.73
C ARG A 239 6.42 -18.09 4.62
N GLY A 240 5.44 -17.25 4.97
CA GLY A 240 4.01 -17.54 4.92
C GLY A 240 3.24 -17.13 6.19
N CYS A 241 3.95 -16.89 7.30
CA CYS A 241 3.39 -16.29 8.51
C CYS A 241 2.93 -14.83 8.32
N ILE A 242 2.27 -14.28 9.34
CA ILE A 242 1.96 -12.86 9.45
C ILE A 242 2.72 -12.30 10.65
N GLY A 243 3.67 -11.40 10.40
CA GLY A 243 4.38 -10.69 11.47
C GLY A 243 3.64 -9.41 11.86
N ILE A 244 3.45 -9.15 13.15
CA ILE A 244 2.92 -7.89 13.71
C ILE A 244 3.82 -7.38 14.84
N LEU A 245 3.68 -6.13 15.28
CA LEU A 245 4.53 -5.61 16.36
C LEU A 245 4.29 -6.41 17.64
N ASP A 246 5.31 -6.45 18.50
CA ASP A 246 5.23 -7.12 19.80
C ASP A 246 4.08 -6.54 20.66
N SER A 247 3.90 -5.22 20.61
CA SER A 247 2.78 -4.53 21.26
C SER A 247 1.41 -4.95 20.74
N ASP A 248 1.30 -5.18 19.44
CA ASP A 248 0.02 -5.48 18.79
C ASP A 248 -0.41 -6.90 19.14
N ILE A 249 0.51 -7.86 19.04
CA ILE A 249 0.21 -9.24 19.45
C ILE A 249 -0.03 -9.32 20.96
N ASP A 250 0.62 -8.49 21.78
CA ASP A 250 0.34 -8.41 23.21
C ASP A 250 -1.08 -7.97 23.50
N TYR A 251 -1.61 -6.98 22.76
CA TYR A 251 -2.99 -6.54 22.87
C TYR A 251 -3.96 -7.65 22.41
N ILE A 252 -3.76 -8.15 21.18
CA ILE A 252 -4.62 -9.17 20.55
C ILE A 252 -4.68 -10.45 21.40
N TRP A 253 -3.57 -10.84 22.03
CA TRP A 253 -3.47 -12.06 22.83
C TRP A 253 -4.55 -12.20 23.90
N ASN A 254 -5.02 -11.07 24.45
CA ASN A 254 -5.99 -11.02 25.54
C ASN A 254 -7.43 -11.36 25.10
N PHE A 255 -7.71 -11.26 23.80
CA PHE A 255 -9.06 -11.45 23.23
C PHE A 255 -9.18 -12.73 22.42
N VAL A 256 -8.10 -13.48 22.27
CA VAL A 256 -8.02 -14.65 21.39
C VAL A 256 -7.86 -15.92 22.21
N THR A 257 -8.64 -16.93 21.91
CA THR A 257 -8.55 -18.28 22.49
C THR A 257 -8.32 -19.32 21.39
N MET A 258 -8.10 -20.57 21.80
CA MET A 258 -8.16 -21.69 20.85
C MET A 258 -9.53 -21.68 20.15
N GLY A 259 -9.54 -21.87 18.84
CA GLY A 259 -10.75 -21.82 18.02
C GLY A 259 -11.22 -20.42 17.62
N THR A 260 -10.56 -19.34 18.07
CA THR A 260 -10.86 -17.99 17.56
C THR A 260 -10.68 -17.97 16.05
N LYS A 261 -11.68 -17.46 15.34
CA LYS A 261 -11.70 -17.40 13.88
C LYS A 261 -10.66 -16.41 13.37
N VAL A 262 -10.08 -16.74 12.22
CA VAL A 262 -9.13 -15.90 11.50
C VAL A 262 -9.53 -15.91 10.04
N ILE A 263 -9.70 -14.74 9.44
CA ILE A 263 -9.95 -14.59 8.01
C ILE A 263 -8.72 -13.93 7.39
N ILE A 264 -8.20 -14.52 6.33
CA ILE A 264 -7.15 -13.91 5.53
C ILE A 264 -7.72 -13.69 4.13
N GLN A 265 -7.66 -12.46 3.64
CA GLN A 265 -8.18 -12.08 2.33
C GLN A 265 -7.11 -11.39 1.48
N GLU A 266 -7.39 -11.29 0.18
CA GLU A 266 -6.58 -10.62 -0.82
C GLU A 266 -7.56 -9.91 -1.77
N GLN A 267 -8.01 -8.72 -1.34
CA GLN A 267 -8.94 -7.87 -2.09
C GLN A 267 -8.24 -6.62 -2.67
#